data_AF-A0A1E3KYR9-F1
#
_entry.id   AF-A0A1E3KYR9-F1
#
_cell.length_a   1.000
_cell.length_b   1.000
_cell.length_c   1.000
_cell.angle_alpha   90.00
_cell.angle_beta   90.00
_cell.angle_gamma   90.00
#
_symmetry.space_group_name_H-M   'P 1'
#
loop_
_entity.id
_entity.type
_entity.pdbx_description
1 polymer ?
#
loop_
_entity_poly.entity_id
_entity_poly.type
_entity_poly.pdbx_seq_one_letter_code
_entity_poly.pdbx_strand_id
1 'polypeptide(L)'
;MSKKKLIIEKETELLALHRILFETKFTPHLTDDRISASHFTANLANSTLEAIINLQCEQNASKLKSWKDWLEKKQPWIWRRSLSYLLQRPPFQWDKMKLENRFNYIRWVFSPYPIVDDEISKFIKEYEHYLQIRQDGYDSKLRTFGRATESMIEKFTDYHKISLPEDYKMFLKNNNGGTILTHYWLFIVQEINEAIPLEALYGIEIESSMSLEVWNRDKDEIPSHYLVIGESGDNGKILLDTSLSNGIYFMKNEFREEPESENGIYRIAESFDDFMKSLKKFDSKIRL
;
A
#
# COMPACT_ATOMS: atom_id res chain seq x y z
N MET A 1 -31.81 -30.66 -19.35
CA MET A 1 -31.37 -30.39 -17.96
C MET A 1 -31.55 -28.91 -17.67
N SER A 2 -32.41 -28.54 -16.71
CA SER A 2 -32.53 -27.15 -16.26
C SER A 2 -31.22 -26.73 -15.60
N LYS A 3 -30.54 -25.71 -16.13
CA LYS A 3 -29.36 -25.12 -15.49
C LYS A 3 -29.83 -24.49 -14.18
N LYS A 4 -29.51 -25.12 -13.04
CA LYS A 4 -29.69 -24.49 -11.73
C LYS A 4 -28.88 -23.20 -11.72
N LYS A 5 -29.56 -22.06 -11.64
CA LYS A 5 -28.95 -20.74 -11.50
C LYS A 5 -29.00 -20.37 -10.03
N LEU A 6 -27.86 -19.98 -9.45
CA LEU A 6 -27.87 -19.33 -8.15
C LEU A 6 -28.48 -17.94 -8.34
N ILE A 7 -29.56 -17.66 -7.60
CA ILE A 7 -30.27 -16.39 -7.64
C ILE A 7 -30.17 -15.79 -6.23
N ILE A 8 -29.59 -14.60 -6.13
CA ILE A 8 -29.46 -13.84 -4.89
C ILE A 8 -30.15 -12.51 -5.15
N GLU A 9 -31.30 -12.30 -4.52
CA GLU A 9 -32.15 -11.12 -4.76
C GLU A 9 -32.11 -10.11 -3.61
N LYS A 10 -31.78 -10.57 -2.39
CA LYS A 10 -31.73 -9.68 -1.24
C LYS A 10 -30.47 -8.84 -1.26
N GLU A 11 -30.64 -7.53 -1.14
CA GLU A 11 -29.53 -6.56 -1.07
C GLU A 11 -28.51 -6.93 0.02
N THR A 12 -28.96 -7.37 1.19
CA THR A 12 -28.08 -7.77 2.30
C THR A 12 -27.20 -8.97 1.95
N GLU A 13 -27.74 -9.96 1.24
CA GLU A 13 -27.01 -11.14 0.80
C GLU A 13 -26.01 -10.78 -0.31
N LEU A 14 -26.39 -9.90 -1.24
CA LEU A 14 -25.49 -9.39 -2.28
C LEU A 14 -24.34 -8.56 -1.69
N LEU A 15 -24.60 -7.67 -0.74
CA LEU A 15 -23.57 -6.90 -0.04
C LEU A 15 -22.60 -7.81 0.72
N ALA A 16 -23.10 -8.85 1.38
CA ALA A 16 -22.26 -9.84 2.04
C ALA A 16 -21.38 -10.59 1.03
N LEU A 17 -21.95 -11.04 -0.10
CA LEU A 17 -21.20 -11.71 -1.16
C LEU A 17 -20.14 -10.78 -1.76
N HIS A 18 -20.47 -9.51 -2.01
CA HIS A 18 -19.52 -8.53 -2.52
C HIS A 18 -18.32 -8.37 -1.57
N ARG A 19 -18.56 -8.26 -0.25
CA ARG A 19 -17.46 -8.21 0.73
C ARG A 19 -16.59 -9.47 0.69
N ILE A 20 -17.20 -10.65 0.65
CA ILE A 20 -16.48 -11.92 0.56
C ILE A 20 -15.62 -11.96 -0.71
N LEU A 21 -16.18 -11.58 -1.86
CA LEU A 21 -15.47 -11.56 -3.14
C LEU A 21 -14.34 -10.53 -3.14
N PHE A 22 -14.58 -9.35 -2.58
CA PHE A 22 -13.59 -8.29 -2.51
C PHE A 22 -12.41 -8.70 -1.62
N GLU A 23 -12.68 -9.21 -0.41
CA GLU A 23 -11.65 -9.72 0.49
C GLU A 23 -10.88 -10.90 -0.11
N THR A 24 -11.56 -11.85 -0.74
CA THR A 24 -10.90 -13.04 -1.32
C THR A 24 -10.08 -12.73 -2.58
N LYS A 25 -10.53 -11.80 -3.43
CA LYS A 25 -9.77 -11.42 -4.63
C LYS A 25 -8.53 -10.59 -4.30
N PHE A 26 -8.63 -9.71 -3.30
CA PHE A 26 -7.54 -8.81 -2.90
C PHE A 26 -6.84 -9.23 -1.60
N THR A 27 -7.04 -10.46 -1.16
CA THR A 27 -6.36 -10.99 0.04
C THR A 27 -4.84 -10.96 -0.15
N PRO A 28 -4.07 -10.52 0.87
CA PRO A 28 -2.62 -10.57 0.82
C PRO A 28 -2.06 -12.00 0.90
N HIS A 29 -2.84 -12.96 1.41
CA HIS A 29 -2.42 -14.34 1.61
C HIS A 29 -3.23 -15.28 0.72
N LEU A 30 -2.72 -15.49 -0.49
CA LEU A 30 -3.39 -16.35 -1.46
C LEU A 30 -3.05 -17.81 -1.20
N THR A 31 -4.08 -18.54 -0.78
CA THR A 31 -4.06 -20.00 -0.71
C THR A 31 -4.42 -20.64 -2.05
N ASP A 32 -5.17 -19.93 -2.91
CA ASP A 32 -5.59 -20.40 -4.24
C ASP A 32 -5.45 -19.25 -5.27
N ASP A 33 -4.54 -19.42 -6.22
CA ASP A 33 -4.23 -18.44 -7.27
C ASP A 33 -5.35 -18.29 -8.29
N ARG A 34 -6.28 -19.26 -8.36
CA ARG A 34 -7.45 -19.24 -9.23
C ARG A 34 -8.54 -18.30 -8.73
N ILE A 35 -8.38 -17.65 -7.58
CA ILE A 35 -9.39 -16.72 -7.04
C ILE A 35 -9.10 -15.27 -7.46
N SER A 36 -7.87 -14.80 -7.39
CA SER A 36 -7.56 -13.38 -7.68
C SER A 36 -7.65 -13.02 -9.16
N ALA A 37 -7.19 -13.89 -10.06
CA ALA A 37 -7.08 -13.57 -11.49
C ALA A 37 -7.95 -14.42 -12.43
N SER A 38 -8.90 -15.18 -11.89
CA SER A 38 -9.76 -16.02 -12.72
C SER A 38 -10.90 -15.23 -13.33
N HIS A 39 -11.12 -15.43 -14.62
CA HIS A 39 -12.28 -14.88 -15.33
C HIS A 39 -13.61 -15.27 -14.67
N PHE A 40 -13.72 -16.45 -14.05
CA PHE A 40 -14.95 -16.86 -13.35
C PHE A 40 -15.25 -15.98 -12.14
N THR A 41 -14.23 -15.76 -11.28
CA THR A 41 -14.37 -14.90 -10.10
C THR A 41 -14.55 -13.45 -10.48
N ALA A 42 -13.90 -13.01 -11.58
CA ALA A 42 -14.05 -11.66 -12.09
C ALA A 42 -15.48 -11.39 -12.56
N ASN A 43 -16.04 -12.32 -13.34
CA ASN A 43 -17.43 -12.24 -13.78
C ASN A 43 -18.39 -12.26 -12.59
N LEU A 44 -18.15 -13.12 -11.60
CA LEU A 44 -18.97 -13.17 -10.39
C LEU A 44 -18.91 -11.86 -9.59
N ALA A 45 -17.72 -11.28 -9.40
CA ALA A 45 -17.54 -10.01 -8.71
C ALA A 45 -18.23 -8.84 -9.45
N ASN A 46 -18.05 -8.78 -10.78
CA ASN A 46 -18.69 -7.77 -11.63
C ASN A 46 -20.21 -7.87 -11.56
N SER A 47 -20.78 -9.06 -11.81
CA SER A 47 -22.23 -9.25 -11.79
C SER A 47 -22.83 -9.03 -10.39
N THR A 48 -22.11 -9.36 -9.32
CA THR A 48 -22.55 -9.07 -7.96
C THR A 48 -22.62 -7.57 -7.71
N LEU A 49 -21.57 -6.82 -8.08
CA LEU A 49 -21.54 -5.37 -7.92
C LEU A 49 -22.61 -4.68 -8.77
N GLU A 50 -22.78 -5.10 -10.02
CA GLU A 50 -23.81 -4.60 -10.92
C GLU A 50 -25.22 -4.81 -10.36
N ALA A 51 -25.50 -6.01 -9.83
CA ALA A 51 -26.79 -6.31 -9.19
C ALA A 51 -27.05 -5.39 -7.99
N ILE A 52 -26.05 -5.14 -7.14
CA ILE A 52 -26.16 -4.22 -6.00
C ILE A 52 -26.46 -2.80 -6.47
N ILE A 53 -25.69 -2.31 -7.44
CA ILE A 53 -25.84 -0.95 -7.97
C ILE A 53 -27.26 -0.79 -8.54
N ASN A 54 -27.73 -1.74 -9.36
CA ASN A 54 -29.06 -1.68 -9.96
C ASN A 54 -30.16 -1.64 -8.89
N LEU A 55 -30.16 -2.56 -7.92
CA LEU A 55 -31.15 -2.60 -6.84
C LEU A 55 -31.17 -1.31 -6.01
N GLN A 56 -29.99 -0.76 -5.69
CA GLN A 56 -29.91 0.48 -4.92
C GLN A 56 -30.29 1.71 -5.74
N CYS A 57 -30.03 1.72 -7.05
CA CYS A 57 -30.40 2.82 -7.95
C CYS A 57 -31.91 2.87 -8.21
N GLU A 58 -32.60 1.73 -8.23
CA GLU A 58 -34.07 1.67 -8.30
C GLU A 58 -34.73 2.44 -7.15
N GLN A 59 -34.12 2.40 -5.97
CA GLN A 59 -34.59 3.13 -4.79
C GLN A 59 -34.05 4.57 -4.74
N ASN A 60 -32.80 4.78 -5.18
CA ASN A 60 -32.13 6.06 -5.14
C ASN A 60 -31.03 6.17 -6.20
N ALA A 61 -31.30 6.91 -7.28
CA ALA A 61 -30.38 7.12 -8.39
C ALA A 61 -29.01 7.72 -7.98
N SER A 62 -28.92 8.45 -6.86
CA SER A 62 -27.63 8.99 -6.38
C SER A 62 -26.63 7.92 -5.96
N LYS A 63 -27.10 6.69 -5.69
CA LYS A 63 -26.23 5.55 -5.31
C LYS A 63 -25.24 5.19 -6.38
N LEU A 64 -25.57 5.39 -7.66
CA LEU A 64 -24.62 5.20 -8.76
C LEU A 64 -23.36 6.06 -8.56
N LYS A 65 -23.55 7.34 -8.20
CA LYS A 65 -22.44 8.24 -7.92
C LYS A 65 -21.66 7.78 -6.69
N SER A 66 -22.36 7.42 -5.60
CA SER A 66 -21.69 6.93 -4.38
C SER A 66 -20.80 5.70 -4.64
N TRP A 67 -21.22 4.77 -5.49
CA TRP A 67 -20.41 3.61 -5.85
C TRP A 67 -19.23 3.97 -6.74
N LYS A 68 -19.40 4.89 -7.69
CA LYS A 68 -18.29 5.41 -8.50
C LYS A 68 -17.25 6.09 -7.61
N ASP A 69 -17.67 6.98 -6.73
CA ASP A 69 -16.80 7.69 -5.79
C ASP A 69 -16.08 6.69 -4.85
N TRP A 70 -16.78 5.63 -4.41
CA TRP A 70 -16.17 4.58 -3.59
C TRP A 70 -15.11 3.77 -4.36
N LEU A 71 -15.39 3.36 -5.59
CA LEU A 71 -14.45 2.63 -6.44
C LEU A 71 -13.21 3.48 -6.73
N GLU A 72 -13.39 4.75 -7.09
CA GLU A 72 -12.30 5.70 -7.35
C GLU A 72 -11.39 5.85 -6.12
N LYS A 73 -11.97 6.06 -4.92
CA LYS A 73 -11.21 6.11 -3.66
C LYS A 73 -10.46 4.81 -3.36
N LYS A 74 -10.95 3.67 -3.84
CA LYS A 74 -10.31 2.35 -3.65
C LYS A 74 -9.24 2.06 -4.69
N GLN A 75 -9.16 2.80 -5.80
CA GLN A 75 -8.23 2.54 -6.89
C GLN A 75 -6.77 2.37 -6.41
N PRO A 76 -6.18 3.28 -5.59
CA PRO A 76 -4.78 3.12 -5.18
C PRO A 76 -4.54 1.84 -4.37
N TRP A 77 -5.51 1.48 -3.53
CA TRP A 77 -5.46 0.26 -2.73
C TRP A 77 -5.56 -1.00 -3.62
N ILE A 78 -6.49 -1.03 -4.58
CA ILE A 78 -6.65 -2.13 -5.53
C ILE A 78 -5.41 -2.30 -6.40
N TRP A 79 -4.82 -1.20 -6.86
CA TRP A 79 -3.57 -1.19 -7.62
C TRP A 79 -2.44 -1.85 -6.83
N ARG A 80 -2.21 -1.41 -5.59
CA ARG A 80 -1.19 -1.96 -4.69
C ARG A 80 -1.40 -3.46 -4.43
N ARG A 81 -2.64 -3.88 -4.16
CA ARG A 81 -2.99 -5.29 -3.92
C ARG A 81 -2.75 -6.15 -5.15
N SER A 82 -3.19 -5.68 -6.31
CA SER A 82 -3.01 -6.35 -7.60
C SER A 82 -1.53 -6.50 -7.96
N LEU A 83 -0.73 -5.44 -7.80
CA LEU A 83 0.70 -5.46 -8.07
C LEU A 83 1.41 -6.45 -7.15
N SER A 84 1.12 -6.40 -5.84
CA SER A 84 1.73 -7.32 -4.89
C SER A 84 1.38 -8.78 -5.21
N TYR A 85 0.15 -9.05 -5.61
CA TYR A 85 -0.28 -10.40 -5.99
C TYR A 85 0.56 -10.92 -7.16
N LEU A 86 0.64 -10.16 -8.26
CA LEU A 86 1.35 -10.61 -9.45
C LEU A 86 2.85 -10.79 -9.21
N LEU A 87 3.45 -9.92 -8.39
CA LEU A 87 4.87 -10.06 -8.05
C LEU A 87 5.15 -11.29 -7.17
N GLN A 88 4.19 -11.72 -6.36
CA GLN A 88 4.31 -12.95 -5.56
C GLN A 88 4.03 -14.21 -6.37
N ARG A 89 3.10 -14.13 -7.33
CA ARG A 89 2.67 -15.22 -8.21
C ARG A 89 2.64 -14.74 -9.66
N PRO A 90 3.80 -14.60 -10.31
CA PRO A 90 3.85 -14.18 -11.71
C PRO A 90 2.99 -15.11 -12.58
N PRO A 91 2.16 -14.58 -13.50
CA PRO A 91 1.37 -15.42 -14.38
C PRO A 91 2.28 -16.32 -15.22
N PHE A 92 1.84 -17.56 -15.43
CA PHE A 92 2.61 -18.52 -16.22
C PHE A 92 2.92 -17.98 -17.62
N GLN A 93 4.20 -17.97 -17.98
CA GLN A 93 4.69 -17.48 -19.28
C GLN A 93 4.26 -16.05 -19.61
N TRP A 94 4.22 -15.15 -18.61
CA TRP A 94 3.90 -13.73 -18.80
C TRP A 94 4.61 -13.12 -20.02
N ASP A 95 5.92 -13.33 -20.15
CA ASP A 95 6.74 -12.75 -21.22
C ASP A 95 6.37 -13.27 -22.63
N LYS A 96 5.77 -14.46 -22.71
CA LYS A 96 5.29 -15.06 -23.98
C LYS A 96 3.81 -14.78 -24.23
N MET A 97 3.10 -14.22 -23.27
CA MET A 97 1.68 -13.91 -23.37
C MET A 97 1.46 -12.77 -24.38
N LYS A 98 0.50 -12.95 -25.29
CA LYS A 98 0.05 -11.88 -26.20
C LYS A 98 -0.46 -10.67 -25.41
N LEU A 99 -0.28 -9.47 -25.94
CA LEU A 99 -0.69 -8.22 -25.29
C LEU A 99 -2.18 -8.22 -24.90
N GLU A 100 -3.05 -8.66 -25.80
CA GLU A 100 -4.49 -8.78 -25.55
C GLU A 100 -4.81 -9.69 -24.35
N ASN A 101 -4.10 -10.82 -24.24
CA ASN A 101 -4.26 -11.74 -23.11
C ASN A 101 -3.77 -11.11 -21.80
N ARG A 102 -2.67 -10.33 -21.84
CA ARG A 102 -2.22 -9.57 -20.66
C ARG A 102 -3.28 -8.58 -20.23
N PHE A 103 -3.88 -7.85 -21.17
CA PHE A 103 -4.95 -6.89 -20.87
C PHE A 103 -6.16 -7.56 -20.22
N ASN A 104 -6.62 -8.67 -20.79
CA ASN A 104 -7.74 -9.43 -20.22
C ASN A 104 -7.41 -9.96 -18.81
N TYR A 105 -6.19 -10.46 -18.63
CA TYR A 105 -5.72 -10.92 -17.33
C TYR A 105 -5.73 -9.81 -16.29
N ILE A 106 -5.20 -8.62 -16.63
CA ILE A 106 -5.22 -7.46 -15.72
C ILE A 106 -6.65 -7.03 -15.41
N ARG A 107 -7.59 -7.05 -16.37
CA ARG A 107 -9.01 -6.77 -16.09
C ARG A 107 -9.60 -7.77 -15.09
N TRP A 108 -9.24 -9.05 -15.17
CA TRP A 108 -9.70 -10.05 -14.20
C TRP A 108 -9.12 -9.83 -12.81
N VAL A 109 -7.86 -9.42 -12.73
CA VAL A 109 -7.20 -9.08 -11.46
C VAL A 109 -7.85 -7.87 -10.78
N PHE A 110 -8.15 -6.82 -11.55
CA PHE A 110 -8.74 -5.59 -11.00
C PHE A 110 -10.22 -5.70 -10.68
N SER A 111 -10.94 -6.67 -11.24
CA SER A 111 -12.38 -6.81 -10.99
C SER A 111 -12.73 -6.89 -9.49
N PRO A 112 -13.80 -6.21 -9.03
CA PRO A 112 -14.83 -5.55 -9.85
C PRO A 112 -14.53 -4.07 -10.19
N TYR A 113 -13.30 -3.60 -9.97
CA TYR A 113 -12.91 -2.25 -10.34
C TYR A 113 -12.78 -2.12 -11.87
N PRO A 114 -13.51 -1.20 -12.50
CA PRO A 114 -13.37 -0.94 -13.93
C PRO A 114 -12.06 -0.19 -14.18
N ILE A 115 -11.16 -0.80 -14.96
CA ILE A 115 -9.87 -0.23 -15.35
C ILE A 115 -9.83 -0.03 -16.86
N VAL A 116 -9.37 1.14 -17.32
CA VAL A 116 -9.26 1.46 -18.75
C VAL A 116 -7.90 1.06 -19.33
N ASP A 117 -7.81 0.95 -20.65
CA ASP A 117 -6.64 0.43 -21.37
C ASP A 117 -5.33 1.20 -21.11
N ASP A 118 -5.42 2.52 -20.95
CA ASP A 118 -4.28 3.36 -20.59
C ASP A 118 -3.75 3.04 -19.18
N GLU A 119 -4.65 2.77 -18.23
CA GLU A 119 -4.30 2.38 -16.87
C GLU A 119 -3.73 0.97 -16.83
N ILE A 120 -4.31 0.03 -17.59
CA ILE A 120 -3.76 -1.32 -17.77
C ILE A 120 -2.33 -1.24 -18.32
N SER A 121 -2.10 -0.38 -19.32
CA SER A 121 -0.78 -0.19 -19.92
C SER A 121 0.24 0.34 -18.90
N LYS A 122 -0.16 1.31 -18.07
CA LYS A 122 0.67 1.82 -16.96
C LYS A 122 0.96 0.73 -15.94
N PHE A 123 -0.05 -0.04 -15.57
CA PHE A 123 0.07 -1.14 -14.62
C PHE A 123 1.03 -2.23 -15.10
N ILE A 124 0.91 -2.65 -16.36
CA ILE A 124 1.78 -3.67 -16.96
C ILE A 124 3.23 -3.19 -16.94
N LYS A 125 3.50 -1.95 -17.36
CA LYS A 125 4.86 -1.37 -17.33
C LYS A 125 5.44 -1.37 -15.92
N GLU A 126 4.63 -0.98 -14.94
CA GLU A 126 5.05 -0.96 -13.54
C GLU A 126 5.33 -2.37 -13.01
N TYR A 127 4.43 -3.33 -13.28
CA TYR A 127 4.62 -4.73 -12.91
C TYR A 127 5.87 -5.32 -13.52
N GLU A 128 6.11 -5.11 -14.82
CA GLU A 128 7.29 -5.62 -15.53
C GLU A 128 8.59 -5.00 -15.01
N HIS A 129 8.58 -3.72 -14.65
CA HIS A 129 9.71 -3.06 -14.01
C HIS A 129 10.10 -3.76 -12.69
N TYR A 130 9.14 -3.99 -11.80
CA TYR A 130 9.42 -4.66 -10.52
C TYR A 130 9.68 -6.16 -10.67
N LEU A 131 9.10 -6.81 -11.68
CA LEU A 131 9.40 -8.20 -12.01
C LEU A 131 10.86 -8.36 -12.44
N GLN A 132 11.36 -7.45 -13.29
CA GLN A 132 12.76 -7.44 -13.72
C GLN A 132 13.71 -7.24 -12.53
N ILE A 133 13.44 -6.24 -11.67
CA ILE A 133 14.25 -5.99 -10.47
C ILE A 133 14.38 -7.25 -9.61
N ARG A 134 13.30 -8.01 -9.44
CA ARG A 134 13.32 -9.29 -8.71
C ARG A 134 14.12 -10.38 -9.41
N GLN A 135 13.99 -10.47 -10.74
CA GLN A 135 14.74 -11.44 -11.54
C GLN A 135 16.25 -11.16 -11.50
N ASP A 136 16.64 -9.89 -11.40
CA ASP A 136 18.02 -9.44 -11.24
C ASP A 136 18.59 -9.69 -9.83
N GLY A 137 17.78 -10.24 -8.91
CA GLY A 137 18.19 -10.58 -7.54
C GLY A 137 18.08 -9.43 -6.54
N TYR A 138 17.51 -8.28 -6.93
CA TYR A 138 17.26 -7.18 -6.02
C TYR A 138 15.89 -7.33 -5.35
N ASP A 139 15.87 -7.25 -4.01
CA ASP A 139 14.62 -7.24 -3.26
C ASP A 139 14.13 -5.80 -3.09
N SER A 140 13.33 -5.33 -4.06
CA SER A 140 12.67 -4.04 -3.89
C SER A 140 11.58 -4.16 -2.83
N LYS A 141 11.85 -3.62 -1.65
CA LYS A 141 10.89 -3.54 -0.54
C LYS A 141 9.78 -2.53 -0.83
N LEU A 142 10.07 -1.51 -1.64
CA LEU A 142 9.23 -0.33 -1.84
C LEU A 142 8.82 -0.14 -3.29
N ARG A 143 7.56 0.29 -3.45
CA ARG A 143 7.09 1.00 -4.61
C ARG A 143 7.39 2.48 -4.40
N THR A 144 8.44 2.98 -5.04
CA THR A 144 9.00 4.31 -4.79
C THR A 144 8.15 5.41 -5.42
N PHE A 145 8.28 6.65 -4.94
CA PHE A 145 7.60 7.82 -5.54
C PHE A 145 8.47 8.55 -6.57
N GLY A 146 9.67 8.03 -6.86
CA GLY A 146 10.60 8.61 -7.82
C GLY A 146 11.87 9.10 -7.13
N ARG A 147 12.27 10.35 -7.40
CA ARG A 147 13.53 10.92 -6.89
C ARG A 147 13.29 12.35 -6.44
N ALA A 148 13.77 12.70 -5.25
CA ALA A 148 13.82 14.08 -4.80
C ALA A 148 15.04 14.76 -5.42
N THR A 149 14.89 16.00 -5.85
CA THR A 149 16.03 16.83 -6.27
C THR A 149 16.74 17.43 -5.06
N GLU A 150 17.99 17.86 -5.22
CA GLU A 150 18.71 18.57 -4.15
C GLU A 150 17.91 19.78 -3.66
N SER A 151 17.37 20.57 -4.60
CA SER A 151 16.59 21.77 -4.28
C SER A 151 15.32 21.46 -3.46
N MET A 152 14.66 20.33 -3.72
CA MET A 152 13.50 19.89 -2.92
C MET A 152 13.92 19.58 -1.48
N ILE A 153 15.05 18.87 -1.31
CA ILE A 153 15.60 18.53 0.01
C ILE A 153 16.03 19.79 0.75
N GLU A 154 16.78 20.69 0.10
CA GLU A 154 17.25 21.96 0.67
C GLU A 154 16.08 22.83 1.16
N LYS A 155 15.07 23.03 0.32
CA LYS A 155 13.87 23.80 0.69
C LYS A 155 13.18 23.21 1.92
N PHE A 156 13.04 21.88 1.96
CA PHE A 156 12.42 21.18 3.08
C PHE A 156 13.24 21.35 4.37
N THR A 157 14.56 21.15 4.31
CA THR A 157 15.44 21.30 5.48
C THR A 157 15.49 22.74 5.98
N ASP A 158 15.52 23.72 5.07
CA ASP A 158 15.54 25.15 5.41
C ASP A 158 14.23 25.59 6.06
N TYR A 159 13.09 25.14 5.51
CA TYR A 159 11.77 25.45 6.06
C TYR A 159 11.60 24.93 7.49
N HIS A 160 12.02 23.68 7.73
CA HIS A 160 11.92 23.05 9.06
C HIS A 160 13.11 23.36 9.98
N LYS A 161 14.16 24.04 9.48
CA LYS A 161 15.42 24.35 10.20
C LYS A 161 16.09 23.12 10.80
N ILE A 162 16.14 22.04 10.03
CA ILE A 162 16.71 20.75 10.43
C ILE A 162 17.89 20.37 9.53
N SER A 163 18.72 19.44 10.00
CA SER A 163 19.64 18.69 9.16
C SER A 163 19.16 17.25 9.05
N LEU A 164 19.20 16.68 7.85
CA LEU A 164 18.90 15.26 7.64
C LEU A 164 20.20 14.43 7.63
N PRO A 165 20.19 13.21 8.19
CA PRO A 165 21.26 12.25 8.02
C PRO A 165 21.52 11.91 6.56
N GLU A 166 22.77 11.58 6.24
CA GLU A 166 23.18 11.38 4.84
C GLU A 166 22.51 10.15 4.21
N ASP A 167 22.32 9.07 4.97
CA ASP A 167 21.60 7.87 4.51
C ASP A 167 20.14 8.18 4.15
N TYR A 168 19.44 8.97 4.97
CA TYR A 168 18.08 9.39 4.67
C TYR A 168 18.01 10.36 3.49
N LYS A 169 18.97 11.28 3.33
CA LYS A 169 19.07 12.12 2.12
C LYS A 169 19.26 11.29 0.86
N MET A 170 20.17 10.31 0.90
CA MET A 170 20.38 9.38 -0.22
C MET A 170 19.11 8.59 -0.53
N PHE A 171 18.38 8.15 0.50
CA PHE A 171 17.08 7.51 0.32
C PHE A 171 16.10 8.41 -0.43
N LEU A 172 15.95 9.68 -0.05
CA LEU A 172 15.06 10.63 -0.71
C LEU A 172 15.49 10.90 -2.16
N LYS A 173 16.79 11.05 -2.43
CA LYS A 173 17.32 11.23 -3.79
C LYS A 173 17.05 10.03 -4.70
N ASN A 174 17.08 8.82 -4.15
CA ASN A 174 16.92 7.59 -4.93
C ASN A 174 15.47 7.11 -5.04
N ASN A 175 14.63 7.38 -4.04
CA ASN A 175 13.29 6.80 -3.91
C ASN A 175 12.18 7.83 -3.61
N ASN A 176 12.54 8.95 -2.97
CA ASN A 176 11.63 9.98 -2.48
C ASN A 176 10.44 9.42 -1.68
N GLY A 177 10.70 8.51 -0.75
CA GLY A 177 9.64 7.77 -0.07
C GLY A 177 9.18 6.53 -0.85
N GLY A 178 8.03 6.00 -0.47
CA GLY A 178 7.41 4.86 -1.15
C GLY A 178 6.43 4.10 -0.26
N THR A 179 5.65 3.24 -0.89
CA THR A 179 4.77 2.28 -0.18
C THR A 179 5.37 0.89 -0.23
N ILE A 180 5.01 0.02 0.72
CA ILE A 180 5.44 -1.38 0.64
C ILE A 180 4.99 -2.03 -0.68
N LEU A 181 5.95 -2.59 -1.44
CA LEU A 181 5.71 -3.20 -2.75
C LEU A 181 4.98 -4.55 -2.65
N THR A 182 5.41 -5.40 -1.73
CA THR A 182 4.74 -6.66 -1.42
C THR A 182 4.51 -6.82 0.06
N HIS A 183 3.32 -7.27 0.41
CA HIS A 183 2.78 -7.23 1.77
C HIS A 183 3.72 -7.69 2.89
N TYR A 184 3.55 -7.01 4.03
CA TYR A 184 4.09 -7.34 5.36
C TYR A 184 5.61 -7.36 5.44
N TRP A 185 6.24 -6.24 5.09
CA TRP A 185 7.56 -5.94 5.65
C TRP A 185 7.38 -5.46 7.08
N LEU A 186 8.01 -6.15 8.01
CA LEU A 186 7.87 -5.95 9.44
C LEU A 186 9.18 -5.42 10.02
N PHE A 187 9.10 -4.53 11.00
CA PHE A 187 10.18 -4.26 11.93
C PHE A 187 9.80 -4.79 13.32
N ILE A 188 10.81 -5.05 14.14
CA ILE A 188 10.60 -5.55 15.51
C ILE A 188 10.85 -4.41 16.48
N VAL A 189 9.90 -4.15 17.37
CA VAL A 189 10.08 -3.25 18.51
C VAL A 189 10.45 -4.11 19.70
N GLN A 190 11.72 -4.06 20.12
CA GLN A 190 12.27 -5.02 21.09
C GLN A 190 11.67 -4.83 22.48
N GLU A 191 11.44 -3.58 22.87
CA GLU A 191 10.98 -3.16 24.18
C GLU A 191 9.58 -3.66 24.52
N ILE A 192 8.72 -3.83 23.51
CA ILE A 192 7.36 -4.37 23.63
C ILE A 192 7.20 -5.76 22.99
N ASN A 193 8.27 -6.30 22.39
CA ASN A 193 8.29 -7.58 21.69
C ASN A 193 7.18 -7.71 20.63
N GLU A 194 6.96 -6.65 19.84
CA GLU A 194 5.95 -6.62 18.79
C GLU A 194 6.59 -6.56 17.39
N ALA A 195 5.98 -7.28 16.45
CA ALA A 195 6.35 -7.22 15.03
C ALA A 195 5.34 -6.34 14.29
N ILE A 196 5.79 -5.18 13.84
CA ILE A 196 4.91 -4.13 13.34
C ILE A 196 5.07 -4.00 11.82
N PRO A 197 3.99 -3.99 11.04
CA PRO A 197 4.08 -3.80 9.60
C PRO A 197 4.40 -2.35 9.27
N LEU A 198 5.41 -2.15 8.42
CA LEU A 198 5.62 -0.89 7.74
C LEU A 198 4.56 -0.74 6.63
N GLU A 199 3.99 0.45 6.47
CA GLU A 199 2.99 0.72 5.42
C GLU A 199 3.55 1.65 4.34
N ALA A 200 4.16 2.75 4.76
CA ALA A 200 4.77 3.71 3.85
C ALA A 200 5.90 4.51 4.50
N LEU A 201 6.77 5.03 3.65
CA LEU A 201 7.75 6.07 3.94
C LEU A 201 7.40 7.31 3.14
N TYR A 202 7.41 8.46 3.79
CA TYR A 202 6.95 9.71 3.22
C TYR A 202 8.03 10.34 2.33
N GLY A 203 7.57 11.10 1.32
CA GLY A 203 8.41 11.81 0.36
C GLY A 203 8.20 13.32 0.39
N ILE A 204 9.06 14.05 -0.32
CA ILE A 204 8.98 15.50 -0.50
C ILE A 204 8.13 15.82 -1.74
N GLU A 205 7.29 16.85 -1.63
CA GLU A 205 6.37 17.34 -2.66
C GLU A 205 5.46 16.24 -3.25
N ILE A 206 5.01 15.30 -2.39
CA ILE A 206 4.06 14.27 -2.77
C ILE A 206 2.63 14.80 -2.58
N GLU A 207 1.80 14.77 -3.63
CA GLU A 207 0.40 15.20 -3.59
C GLU A 207 -0.52 14.16 -2.88
N SER A 208 -0.21 13.80 -1.63
CA SER A 208 -1.02 12.86 -0.84
C SER A 208 -0.74 12.96 0.66
N SER A 209 -1.43 12.13 1.46
CA SER A 209 -1.12 11.93 2.88
C SER A 209 0.25 11.28 3.14
N MET A 210 1.06 11.03 2.12
CA MET A 210 2.42 10.49 2.23
C MET A 210 3.50 11.56 1.98
N SER A 211 3.15 12.84 2.15
CA SER A 211 4.08 13.96 2.07
C SER A 211 4.69 14.28 3.43
N LEU A 212 6.00 14.52 3.44
CA LEU A 212 6.72 14.97 4.61
C LEU A 212 6.22 16.34 5.08
N GLU A 213 5.93 17.26 4.17
CA GLU A 213 5.43 18.59 4.49
C GLU A 213 4.08 18.55 5.21
N VAL A 214 3.18 17.66 4.80
CA VAL A 214 1.86 17.52 5.44
C VAL A 214 2.00 17.13 6.90
N TRP A 215 2.85 16.15 7.21
CA TRP A 215 2.97 15.61 8.57
C TRP A 215 3.90 16.41 9.48
N ASN A 216 4.75 17.26 8.92
CA ASN A 216 5.76 17.98 9.69
C ASN A 216 5.53 19.50 9.75
N ARG A 217 4.42 20.01 9.20
CA ARG A 217 4.05 21.44 9.27
C ARG A 217 3.70 21.88 10.69
N ASP A 218 2.77 21.18 11.33
CA ASP A 218 2.21 21.50 12.64
C ASP A 218 2.42 20.29 13.57
N LYS A 219 3.55 20.27 14.29
CA LYS A 219 4.00 19.12 15.11
C LYS A 219 3.57 19.22 16.57
N ASP A 220 2.41 19.79 16.86
CA ASP A 220 2.00 20.04 18.26
C ASP A 220 1.86 18.76 19.09
N GLU A 221 1.73 17.60 18.43
CA GLU A 221 1.55 16.27 19.03
C GLU A 221 2.84 15.41 19.04
N ILE A 222 3.98 15.92 18.55
CA ILE A 222 5.23 15.15 18.39
C ILE A 222 6.42 15.99 18.87
N PRO A 223 7.32 15.44 19.71
CA PRO A 223 8.49 16.19 20.17
C PRO A 223 9.29 16.80 19.01
N SER A 224 9.70 18.06 19.17
CA SER A 224 10.20 18.91 18.07
C SER A 224 11.46 18.39 17.37
N HIS A 225 12.25 17.56 18.05
CA HIS A 225 13.46 16.95 17.51
C HIS A 225 13.19 15.73 16.61
N TYR A 226 11.96 15.22 16.56
CA TYR A 226 11.56 14.16 15.65
C TYR A 226 10.95 14.70 14.36
N LEU A 227 11.25 14.01 13.26
CA LEU A 227 10.58 14.15 11.98
C LEU A 227 9.73 12.92 11.72
N VAL A 228 8.47 13.10 11.36
CA VAL A 228 7.63 12.01 10.88
C VAL A 228 8.06 11.66 9.46
N ILE A 229 8.61 10.47 9.27
CA ILE A 229 9.15 10.00 7.99
C ILE A 229 8.36 8.84 7.38
N GLY A 230 7.33 8.35 8.07
CA GLY A 230 6.49 7.26 7.55
C GLY A 230 5.39 6.82 8.52
N GLU A 231 4.69 5.77 8.10
CA GLU A 231 3.61 5.15 8.85
C GLU A 231 3.72 3.63 8.86
N SER A 232 3.21 3.07 9.94
CA SER A 232 3.08 1.63 10.16
C SER A 232 1.61 1.23 10.26
N GLY A 233 1.37 -0.07 10.48
CA GLY A 233 0.06 -0.59 10.89
C GLY A 233 -0.52 0.16 12.09
N ASP A 234 -1.85 0.14 12.17
CA ASP A 234 -2.65 0.79 13.22
C ASP A 234 -2.35 2.29 13.40
N ASN A 235 -2.01 2.96 12.28
CA ASN A 235 -1.69 4.39 12.18
C ASN A 235 -0.47 4.84 13.00
N GLY A 236 0.37 3.90 13.45
CA GLY A 236 1.65 4.25 14.08
C GLY A 236 2.56 5.04 13.14
N LYS A 237 3.54 5.73 13.71
CA LYS A 237 4.44 6.65 12.98
C LYS A 237 5.87 6.21 13.07
N ILE A 238 6.59 6.33 11.96
CA ILE A 238 8.04 6.17 11.92
C ILE A 238 8.65 7.56 12.05
N LEU A 239 9.50 7.71 13.05
CA LEU A 239 10.14 8.97 13.39
C LEU A 239 11.64 8.87 13.10
N LEU A 240 12.20 9.98 12.63
CA LEU A 240 13.62 10.21 12.50
C LEU A 240 14.04 11.25 13.53
N ASP A 241 14.99 10.92 14.39
CA ASP A 241 15.60 11.91 15.27
C ASP A 241 16.50 12.83 14.44
N THR A 242 16.25 14.12 14.50
CA THR A 242 17.04 15.16 13.81
C THR A 242 18.08 15.82 14.72
N SER A 243 18.21 15.33 15.96
CA SER A 243 19.27 15.67 16.90
C SER A 243 20.55 14.87 16.63
N LEU A 244 21.47 14.79 17.62
CA LEU A 244 22.75 14.10 17.47
C LEU A 244 22.63 12.58 17.28
N SER A 245 21.52 11.96 17.70
CA SER A 245 21.40 10.49 17.66
C SER A 245 21.15 9.94 16.26
N ASN A 246 20.46 10.69 15.39
CA ASN A 246 20.04 10.28 14.04
C ASN A 246 19.30 8.93 13.97
N GLY A 247 18.77 8.45 15.11
CA GLY A 247 18.11 7.17 15.20
C GLY A 247 16.72 7.16 14.56
N ILE A 248 16.23 5.95 14.30
CA ILE A 248 14.85 5.72 13.86
C ILE A 248 14.04 5.21 15.03
N TYR A 249 12.85 5.77 15.18
CA TYR A 249 11.93 5.46 16.27
C TYR A 249 10.55 5.11 15.72
N PHE A 250 9.79 4.36 16.51
CA PHE A 250 8.40 4.03 16.28
C PHE A 250 7.55 4.67 17.37
N MET A 251 6.51 5.41 16.97
CA MET A 251 5.51 5.96 17.88
C MET A 251 4.18 5.24 17.69
N LYS A 252 3.67 4.65 18.77
CA LYS A 252 2.35 3.99 18.77
C LYS A 252 1.24 5.05 18.80
N ASN A 253 0.21 4.87 17.97
CA ASN A 253 -0.86 5.86 17.80
C ASN A 253 -1.65 6.16 19.09
N GLU A 254 -1.69 5.23 20.04
CA GLU A 254 -2.42 5.34 21.31
C GLU A 254 -1.89 6.44 22.25
N PHE A 255 -0.65 6.91 22.06
CA PHE A 255 0.01 7.87 22.96
C PHE A 255 0.17 9.27 22.36
N ARG A 256 -0.54 9.57 21.27
CA ARG A 256 -0.40 10.82 20.51
C ARG A 256 -0.87 12.08 21.25
N GLU A 257 -1.70 11.94 22.28
CA GLU A 257 -2.29 13.06 23.03
C GLU A 257 -1.36 13.62 24.14
N GLU A 258 -0.16 13.06 24.32
CA GLU A 258 0.84 13.49 25.32
C GLU A 258 2.14 14.01 24.66
N PRO A 259 2.15 15.19 24.00
CA PRO A 259 3.26 15.63 23.15
C PRO A 259 4.61 15.86 23.85
N GLU A 260 4.60 16.13 25.15
CA GLU A 260 5.81 16.31 25.95
C GLU A 260 6.37 14.98 26.49
N SER A 261 5.63 13.89 26.29
CA SER A 261 5.95 12.57 26.78
C SER A 261 6.62 11.74 25.69
N GLU A 262 7.73 11.08 26.02
CA GLU A 262 8.30 10.03 25.15
C GLU A 262 7.60 8.68 25.34
N ASN A 263 6.50 8.63 26.10
CA ASN A 263 5.70 7.43 26.26
C ASN A 263 5.20 6.93 24.90
N GLY A 264 5.41 5.64 24.64
CA GLY A 264 5.00 5.02 23.38
C GLY A 264 5.91 5.32 22.19
N ILE A 265 7.05 6.00 22.40
CA ILE A 265 8.14 6.16 21.42
C ILE A 265 9.24 5.14 21.74
N TYR A 266 9.56 4.30 20.77
CA TYR A 266 10.52 3.20 20.92
C TYR A 266 11.60 3.32 19.87
N ARG A 267 12.86 3.11 20.24
CA ARG A 267 13.96 3.13 19.27
C ARG A 267 13.96 1.83 18.49
N ILE A 268 13.95 1.92 17.16
CA ILE A 268 13.90 0.73 16.28
C ILE A 268 15.16 0.55 15.43
N ALA A 269 15.97 1.59 15.25
CA ALA A 269 17.28 1.48 14.63
C ALA A 269 18.22 2.64 14.98
N GLU A 270 19.53 2.42 14.80
CA GLU A 270 20.57 3.44 14.96
C GLU A 270 20.66 4.42 13.79
N SER A 271 20.23 3.99 12.59
CA SER A 271 20.27 4.77 11.35
C SER A 271 19.11 4.37 10.43
N PHE A 272 18.83 5.18 9.41
CA PHE A 272 17.80 4.84 8.42
C PHE A 272 18.18 3.61 7.61
N ASP A 273 19.46 3.47 7.25
CA ASP A 273 19.97 2.29 6.56
C ASP A 273 19.82 1.02 7.40
N ASP A 274 20.10 1.09 8.70
CA ASP A 274 19.92 -0.05 9.61
C ASP A 274 18.45 -0.42 9.77
N PHE A 275 17.57 0.58 9.86
CA PHE A 275 16.12 0.35 9.85
C PHE A 275 15.71 -0.41 8.58
N MET A 276 16.10 0.09 7.40
CA MET A 276 15.76 -0.53 6.13
C MET A 276 16.32 -1.96 6.00
N LYS A 277 17.52 -2.23 6.51
CA LYS A 277 18.11 -3.58 6.56
C LYS A 277 17.40 -4.51 7.53
N SER A 278 16.92 -3.98 8.66
CA SER A 278 16.24 -4.74 9.72
C SER A 278 14.88 -5.28 9.30
N LEU A 279 14.23 -4.65 8.31
CA LEU A 279 12.91 -5.07 7.82
C LEU A 279 12.93 -6.53 7.40
N LYS A 280 12.00 -7.31 7.97
CA LYS A 280 11.80 -8.74 7.69
C LYS A 280 10.53 -8.93 6.89
N LYS A 281 10.59 -9.80 5.89
CA LYS A 281 9.38 -10.24 5.20
C LYS A 281 8.61 -11.17 6.13
N PHE A 282 7.32 -10.92 6.32
CA PHE A 282 6.45 -11.88 6.98
C PHE A 282 6.38 -13.15 6.14
N ASP A 283 6.83 -14.25 6.72
CA ASP A 283 6.61 -15.59 6.21
C ASP A 283 5.63 -16.25 7.18
N SER A 284 4.50 -16.78 6.68
CA SER A 284 3.49 -17.46 7.48
C SER A 284 4.02 -18.74 8.17
N LYS A 285 5.26 -19.15 7.86
CA LYS A 285 6.01 -20.18 8.57
C LYS A 285 6.79 -19.67 9.79
N ILE A 286 6.96 -18.35 9.95
CA ILE A 286 7.51 -17.75 11.16
C ILE A 286 6.40 -17.82 12.22
N ARG A 287 6.40 -18.92 12.97
CA ARG A 287 5.73 -18.96 14.26
C ARG A 287 6.51 -18.04 15.18
N LEU A 288 5.88 -16.95 15.61
CA LEU A 288 6.30 -16.20 16.81
C LEU A 288 6.30 -17.15 18.01
#